data_AF-A0A3M2FKF5-F1
#
_entry.id   AF-A0A3M2FKF5-F1
#
_cell.length_a   1.000
_cell.length_b   1.000
_cell.length_c   1.000
_cell.angle_alpha   90.00
_cell.angle_beta   90.00
_cell.angle_gamma   90.00
#
_symmetry.space_group_name_H-M   'P 1'
#
loop_
_entity.id
_entity.type
_entity.pdbx_description
1 polymer ?
#
loop_
_entity_poly.entity_id
_entity_poly.type
_entity_poly.pdbx_seq_one_letter_code
_entity_poly.pdbx_strand_id
1 'polypeptide(L)'
;MRLHNNQSGFTLMELIVVVVIIGILAAIAAPKYFDLTSDATDATNTANRKTIEAAIMMKYSQDLMDDSSTELSDVVSDYNDDPGSFFLDGNEPKTPSGESYTVSVNDDGELVVADPE
;
A
#
# COMPACT_ATOMS: atom_id res chain seq x y z
N MET A 1 63.76 -7.92 18.22
CA MET A 1 63.45 -6.69 17.45
C MET A 1 61.94 -6.49 17.52
N ARG A 2 61.44 -5.48 18.24
CA ARG A 2 60.00 -5.22 18.37
C ARG A 2 59.58 -4.26 17.26
N LEU A 3 58.72 -4.73 16.36
CA LEU A 3 58.09 -3.91 15.32
C LEU A 3 57.14 -2.93 16.02
N HIS A 4 57.45 -1.63 15.94
CA HIS A 4 56.51 -0.58 16.33
C HIS A 4 55.39 -0.55 15.29
N ASN A 5 54.18 -0.97 15.68
CA ASN A 5 53.00 -0.78 14.86
C ASN A 5 52.68 0.73 14.83
N ASN A 6 52.86 1.34 13.66
CA ASN A 6 52.49 2.73 13.41
C ASN A 6 50.96 2.85 13.47
N GLN A 7 50.41 3.22 14.63
CA GLN A 7 48.99 3.54 14.76
C GLN A 7 48.73 4.87 14.03
N SER A 8 48.38 4.79 12.74
CA SER A 8 47.80 5.92 12.02
C SER A 8 46.44 6.21 12.61
N GLY A 9 46.32 7.29 13.38
CA GLY A 9 45.05 7.83 13.85
C GLY A 9 44.27 8.47 12.69
N PHE A 10 42.94 8.36 12.75
CA PHE A 10 42.02 9.02 11.82
C PHE A 10 42.10 10.55 11.98
N THR A 11 42.16 11.31 10.89
CA THR A 11 42.20 12.77 11.01
C THR A 11 40.80 13.34 11.24
N LEU A 12 40.70 14.43 12.01
CA LEU A 12 39.44 15.16 12.19
C LEU A 12 38.90 15.69 10.84
N MET A 13 39.79 16.03 9.91
CA MET A 13 39.42 16.50 8.58
C MET A 13 38.76 15.41 7.74
N GLU A 14 39.23 14.16 7.80
CA GLU A 14 38.58 13.03 7.13
C GLU A 14 37.15 12.83 7.63
N LEU A 15 36.93 12.95 8.94
CA LEU A 15 35.59 12.81 9.50
C LEU A 15 34.66 13.94 9.02
N ILE A 16 35.16 15.18 8.99
CA ILE A 16 34.39 16.36 8.56
C ILE A 16 34.00 16.25 7.08
N VAL A 17 34.93 15.88 6.20
CA VAL A 17 34.64 15.75 4.77
C VAL A 17 33.58 14.67 4.52
N VAL A 18 33.62 13.56 5.26
CA VAL A 18 32.63 12.48 5.13
C VAL A 18 31.23 12.95 5.53
N VAL A 19 31.05 13.63 6.67
CA VAL A 19 29.72 14.12 7.07
C VAL A 19 29.20 15.22 6.14
N VAL A 20 30.08 16.03 5.56
CA VAL A 20 29.68 17.02 4.53
C VAL A 20 29.15 16.32 3.28
N ILE A 21 29.84 15.30 2.78
CA ILE A 21 29.39 14.53 1.62
C ILE A 21 28.06 13.84 1.90
N ILE A 22 27.92 13.16 3.06
CA ILE A 22 26.66 12.52 3.47
C ILE A 22 25.54 13.56 3.60
N GLY A 23 25.83 14.75 4.13
CA GLY A 23 24.85 15.84 4.24
C GLY A 23 24.31 16.31 2.89
N ILE A 24 25.18 16.46 1.88
CA ILE A 24 24.77 16.85 0.52
C ILE A 24 23.94 15.74 -0.13
N LEU A 25 24.36 14.48 -0.01
CA LEU A 25 23.63 13.34 -0.54
C LEU A 25 22.24 13.22 0.12
N ALA A 26 22.17 13.36 1.44
CA ALA A 26 20.91 13.31 2.19
C ALA A 26 19.96 14.44 1.79
N ALA A 27 20.47 15.67 1.57
CA ALA A 27 19.66 16.81 1.17
C ALA A 27 18.94 16.60 -0.18
N ILE A 28 19.57 15.87 -1.11
CA ILE A 28 18.97 15.57 -2.42
C ILE A 28 18.13 14.28 -2.36
N ALA A 29 18.59 13.27 -1.62
CA ALA A 29 17.95 11.96 -1.57
C ALA A 29 16.64 11.96 -0.74
N ALA A 30 16.59 12.71 0.37
CA ALA A 30 15.43 12.74 1.26
C ALA A 30 14.13 13.17 0.57
N PRO A 31 14.04 14.33 -0.12
CA PRO A 31 12.78 14.74 -0.76
C PRO A 31 12.33 13.72 -1.82
N LYS A 32 13.26 13.25 -2.66
CA LYS A 32 12.98 12.25 -3.69
C LYS A 32 12.46 10.93 -3.10
N TYR A 33 12.99 10.52 -1.95
CA TYR A 33 12.54 9.31 -1.26
C TYR A 33 11.10 9.45 -0.77
N PHE A 34 10.73 10.60 -0.22
CA PHE A 34 9.36 10.87 0.21
C PHE A 34 8.38 10.89 -0.97
N ASP A 35 8.73 11.56 -2.07
CA ASP A 35 7.91 11.59 -3.29
C ASP A 35 7.67 10.16 -3.82
N LEU A 36 8.73 9.36 -3.96
CA LEU A 36 8.63 7.97 -4.43
C LEU A 36 7.77 7.09 -3.51
N THR A 37 7.85 7.31 -2.19
CA THR A 37 7.05 6.55 -1.23
C THR A 37 5.58 6.94 -1.30
N SER A 38 5.28 8.23 -1.51
CA SER A 38 3.92 8.72 -1.72
C SER A 38 3.33 8.13 -3.00
N ASP A 39 4.05 8.23 -4.13
CA ASP A 39 3.60 7.70 -5.41
C ASP A 39 3.36 6.18 -5.35
N ALA A 40 4.24 5.44 -4.66
CA ALA A 40 4.09 4.01 -4.46
C ALA A 40 2.86 3.66 -3.59
N THR A 41 2.59 4.46 -2.57
CA THR A 41 1.41 4.31 -1.70
C THR A 41 0.14 4.52 -2.51
N ASP A 42 0.05 5.61 -3.27
CA ASP A 42 -1.12 5.95 -4.09
C ASP A 42 -1.38 4.93 -5.19
N ALA A 43 -0.32 4.45 -5.84
CA ALA A 43 -0.40 3.40 -6.84
C ALA A 43 -0.90 2.07 -6.23
N THR A 44 -0.43 1.72 -5.04
CA THR A 44 -0.86 0.51 -4.31
C THR A 44 -2.32 0.63 -3.89
N ASN A 45 -2.74 1.77 -3.34
CA ASN A 45 -4.13 2.03 -2.97
C ASN A 45 -5.05 1.91 -4.18
N THR A 46 -4.69 2.54 -5.30
CA THR A 46 -5.46 2.47 -6.54
C THR A 46 -5.57 1.02 -7.06
N ALA A 47 -4.48 0.25 -7.02
CA ALA A 47 -4.47 -1.14 -7.46
C ALA A 47 -5.34 -2.03 -6.55
N ASN A 48 -5.24 -1.85 -5.24
CA ASN A 48 -5.99 -2.63 -4.26
C ASN A 48 -7.49 -2.33 -4.34
N ARG A 49 -7.89 -1.05 -4.45
CA ARG A 49 -9.29 -0.65 -4.68
C ARG A 49 -9.89 -1.33 -5.91
N LYS A 50 -9.18 -1.29 -7.04
CA LYS A 50 -9.62 -1.96 -8.29
C LYS A 50 -9.72 -3.47 -8.15
N THR A 51 -8.85 -4.08 -7.34
CA THR A 51 -8.87 -5.52 -7.06
C THR A 51 -10.12 -5.89 -6.27
N ILE A 52 -10.49 -5.09 -5.27
CA ILE A 52 -11.73 -5.24 -4.50
C ILE A 52 -12.96 -5.03 -5.39
N GLU A 53 -12.98 -3.96 -6.18
CA GLU A 53 -14.05 -3.69 -7.15
C GLU A 53 -14.27 -4.88 -8.10
N ALA A 54 -13.18 -5.44 -8.65
CA ALA A 54 -13.24 -6.59 -9.53
C ALA A 54 -13.77 -7.86 -8.83
N ALA A 55 -13.37 -8.11 -7.58
CA ALA A 55 -13.82 -9.27 -6.82
C ALA A 55 -15.33 -9.20 -6.54
N ILE A 56 -15.82 -8.04 -6.09
CA ILE A 56 -17.25 -7.81 -5.84
C ILE A 56 -18.05 -7.96 -7.13
N MET A 57 -17.61 -7.35 -8.23
CA MET A 57 -18.31 -7.43 -9.50
C MET A 57 -18.31 -8.85 -10.08
N MET A 58 -17.24 -9.62 -9.88
CA MET A 58 -17.18 -11.02 -10.28
C MET A 58 -18.20 -11.85 -9.49
N LYS A 59 -18.27 -11.66 -8.17
CA LYS A 59 -19.25 -12.34 -7.32
C LYS A 59 -20.68 -11.96 -7.67
N TYR A 60 -20.93 -10.67 -7.84
CA TYR A 60 -22.22 -10.15 -8.29
C TYR A 60 -22.65 -10.77 -9.63
N SER A 61 -21.74 -10.87 -10.60
CA SER A 61 -22.04 -11.51 -11.88
C SER A 61 -22.34 -13.01 -11.74
N GLN A 62 -21.69 -13.70 -10.80
CA GLN A 62 -21.95 -15.11 -10.53
C GLN A 62 -23.33 -15.30 -9.88
N ASP A 63 -23.66 -14.45 -8.91
CA ASP A 63 -24.92 -14.57 -8.17
C ASP A 63 -26.11 -14.23 -9.09
N LEU A 64 -25.99 -13.22 -9.96
CA LEU A 64 -27.00 -12.95 -11.00
C LEU A 64 -27.27 -14.12 -11.96
N MET A 65 -26.30 -15.03 -12.14
CA MET A 65 -26.49 -16.23 -12.96
C MET A 65 -27.25 -17.34 -12.23
N ASP A 66 -27.24 -17.34 -10.90
CA ASP A 66 -27.91 -18.34 -10.06
C ASP A 66 -29.28 -17.83 -9.56
N ASP A 67 -29.34 -16.57 -9.13
CA ASP A 67 -30.54 -15.82 -8.75
C ASP A 67 -30.57 -14.45 -9.43
N SER A 68 -31.54 -14.25 -10.32
CA SER A 68 -31.71 -12.99 -11.06
C SER A 68 -32.15 -11.79 -10.21
N SER A 69 -32.45 -12.00 -8.92
CA SER A 69 -33.00 -10.96 -8.03
C SER A 69 -31.95 -10.33 -7.10
N THR A 70 -30.70 -10.80 -7.13
CA THR A 70 -29.62 -10.27 -6.29
C THR A 70 -29.30 -8.82 -6.64
N GLU A 71 -29.30 -7.93 -5.65
CA GLU A 71 -28.87 -6.55 -5.81
C GLU A 71 -27.39 -6.40 -5.48
N LEU A 72 -26.72 -5.38 -6.05
CA LEU A 72 -25.30 -5.13 -5.76
C LEU A 72 -25.08 -4.83 -4.27
N SER A 73 -26.07 -4.23 -3.60
CA SER A 73 -26.05 -3.98 -2.15
C SER A 73 -25.97 -5.25 -1.32
N ASP A 74 -26.59 -6.35 -1.77
CA ASP A 74 -26.55 -7.62 -1.05
C ASP A 74 -25.14 -8.21 -1.08
N VAL A 75 -24.51 -8.19 -2.26
CA VAL A 75 -23.12 -8.67 -2.43
C VAL A 75 -22.13 -7.78 -1.67
N VAL A 76 -22.36 -6.47 -1.63
CA VAL A 76 -21.56 -5.54 -0.81
C VAL A 76 -21.76 -5.80 0.68
N SER A 77 -22.96 -6.18 1.13
CA SER A 77 -23.21 -6.59 2.51
C SER A 77 -22.42 -7.86 2.84
N ASP A 78 -22.46 -8.87 1.98
CA ASP A 78 -21.70 -10.12 2.15
C ASP A 78 -20.19 -9.86 2.20
N TYR A 79 -19.68 -8.97 1.34
CA TYR A 79 -18.29 -8.54 1.37
C TYR A 79 -17.92 -7.90 2.70
N ASN A 80 -18.77 -7.04 3.25
CA ASN A 80 -18.48 -6.35 4.51
C ASN A 80 -18.54 -7.30 5.73
N ASP A 81 -19.32 -8.37 5.66
CA ASP A 81 -19.41 -9.40 6.71
C ASP A 81 -18.21 -10.35 6.70
N ASP A 82 -17.77 -10.81 5.51
CA ASP A 82 -16.60 -11.67 5.35
C ASP A 82 -15.82 -11.36 4.05
N PRO A 83 -14.96 -10.33 4.07
CA PRO A 83 -14.25 -9.90 2.86
C PRO A 83 -13.25 -10.95 2.36
N GLY A 84 -12.77 -11.83 3.25
CA GLY A 84 -11.87 -12.93 2.89
C GLY A 84 -12.51 -13.92 1.91
N SER A 85 -13.83 -14.11 1.98
CA SER A 85 -14.57 -15.05 1.12
C SER A 85 -14.53 -14.68 -0.38
N PHE A 86 -14.23 -13.41 -0.70
CA PHE A 86 -14.14 -12.89 -2.07
C PHE A 86 -12.78 -13.15 -2.73
N PHE A 87 -11.79 -13.61 -1.96
CA PHE A 87 -10.43 -13.84 -2.45
C PHE A 87 -10.00 -15.30 -2.24
N LEU A 88 -9.30 -15.86 -3.23
CA LEU A 88 -8.93 -17.28 -3.24
C LEU A 88 -7.97 -17.66 -2.10
N ASP A 89 -7.17 -16.71 -1.64
CA ASP A 89 -6.23 -16.86 -0.53
C ASP A 89 -6.85 -16.47 0.82
N GLY A 90 -8.12 -16.06 0.84
CA GLY A 90 -8.83 -15.63 2.04
C GLY A 90 -8.39 -14.27 2.57
N ASN A 91 -7.54 -13.53 1.84
CA ASN A 91 -6.90 -12.33 2.36
C ASN A 91 -7.28 -11.10 1.54
N GLU A 92 -8.05 -10.18 2.15
CA GLU A 92 -8.44 -8.94 1.49
C GLU A 92 -7.22 -8.01 1.24
N PRO A 93 -7.19 -7.30 0.11
CA PRO A 93 -6.25 -6.20 -0.09
C PRO A 93 -6.47 -5.09 0.95
N LYS A 94 -5.38 -4.64 1.58
CA LYS A 94 -5.38 -3.55 2.58
C LYS A 94 -4.60 -2.33 2.09
N THR A 95 -4.72 -1.19 2.76
CA THR A 95 -3.83 -0.05 2.53
C THR A 95 -2.38 -0.43 2.90
N PRO A 96 -1.37 0.31 2.43
CA PRO A 96 0.01 0.16 2.89
C PRO A 96 0.18 0.31 4.41
N SER A 97 -0.75 0.99 5.08
CA SER A 97 -0.82 1.10 6.54
C SER A 97 -1.42 -0.13 7.23
N GLY A 98 -2.00 -1.06 6.47
CA GLY A 98 -2.65 -2.28 6.96
C GLY A 98 -4.12 -2.10 7.33
N GLU A 99 -4.76 -1.02 6.88
CA GLU A 99 -6.16 -0.73 7.14
C GLU A 99 -7.05 -1.27 6.01
N SER A 100 -8.27 -1.66 6.32
CA SER A 100 -9.24 -2.14 5.33
C SER A 100 -9.93 -0.97 4.65
N TYR A 101 -10.25 -1.11 3.36
CA TYR A 101 -11.01 -0.11 2.61
C TYR A 101 -12.48 -0.14 3.02
N THR A 102 -13.16 1.00 2.85
CA THR A 102 -14.61 1.07 3.01
C THR A 102 -15.27 0.69 1.69
N VAL A 103 -16.28 -0.18 1.74
CA VAL A 103 -17.01 -0.64 0.55
C VAL A 103 -18.49 -0.36 0.74
N SER A 104 -19.05 0.39 -0.21
CA SER A 104 -20.44 0.83 -0.18
C SER A 104 -21.02 0.92 -1.58
N VAL A 105 -22.35 1.02 -1.65
CA VAL A 105 -23.07 1.39 -2.87
C VAL A 105 -23.58 2.82 -2.68
N ASN A 106 -23.33 3.70 -3.64
CA ASN A 106 -23.80 5.08 -3.58
C ASN A 106 -25.30 5.20 -3.98
N ASP A 107 -25.85 6.41 -3.86
CA ASP A 107 -27.26 6.68 -4.22
C ASP A 107 -27.57 6.42 -5.71
N ASP A 108 -26.55 6.39 -6.57
CA ASP A 108 -26.66 6.09 -8.01
C ASP A 108 -26.61 4.57 -8.30
N GLY A 109 -26.44 3.74 -7.27
CA GLY A 109 -26.34 2.28 -7.39
C GLY A 109 -24.96 1.78 -7.85
N GLU A 110 -23.94 2.64 -7.82
CA GLU A 110 -22.57 2.29 -8.18
C GLU A 110 -21.75 1.83 -6.96
N LEU A 111 -20.88 0.84 -7.20
CA LEU A 111 -19.92 0.38 -6.21
C LEU A 111 -18.86 1.46 -5.94
N VAL A 112 -18.67 1.79 -4.68
CA VAL A 112 -17.64 2.72 -4.21
C VAL A 112 -16.76 2.01 -3.19
N VAL A 113 -15.50 1.81 -3.57
CA VAL A 113 -14.43 1.44 -2.63
C VAL A 113 -13.68 2.71 -2.27
N ALA A 114 -13.63 3.11 -1.01
CA ALA A 114 -12.94 4.32 -0.57
C ALA A 114 -11.85 3.98 0.46
N ASP A 115 -10.90 4.90 0.62
CA ASP A 115 -9.88 4.80 1.67
C ASP A 115 -10.55 4.77 3.07
N PRO A 116 -9.90 4.15 4.08
CA PRO A 116 -10.39 4.19 5.45
C PRO A 116 -10.52 5.63 5.94
N GLU A 117 -11.56 5.91 6.74
CA GLU A 117 -11.72 7.20 7.46
C GLU A 117 -10.73 7.37 8.60
#